data_AF-A0A110B496-F1
#
_entry.id   AF-A0A110B496-F1
#
_cell.length_a   1.000
_cell.length_b   1.000
_cell.length_c   1.000
_cell.angle_alpha   90.00
_cell.angle_beta   90.00
_cell.angle_gamma   90.00
#
_symmetry.space_group_name_H-M   'P 1'
#
loop_
_entity.id
_entity.type
_entity.pdbx_description
1 polymer ?
#
loop_
_entity_poly.entity_id
_entity_poly.type
_entity_poly.pdbx_seq_one_letter_code
_entity_poly.pdbx_strand_id
1 'polypeptide(L)'
;MTTKLTLTLEGDVILSAKKYARKNGKSLSGIVENYLKTIASATDTDVTLSPKVSRLMGAIKLPEDFDHKKELGNILTQKYK
;
A
#
# COMPACT_ATOMS: atom_id res chain seq x y z
N MET A 1 21.16 8.38 -11.91
CA MET A 1 21.13 8.79 -13.33
C MET A 1 19.68 8.93 -13.75
N THR A 2 19.29 10.03 -14.41
CA THR A 2 17.89 10.24 -14.85
C THR A 2 17.76 9.83 -16.31
N THR A 3 16.80 8.95 -16.61
CA THR A 3 16.54 8.43 -17.97
C THR A 3 15.08 8.69 -18.34
N LYS A 4 14.80 8.97 -19.61
CA LYS A 4 13.43 9.15 -20.10
C LYS A 4 12.88 7.79 -20.53
N LEU A 5 11.75 7.40 -19.98
CA LEU A 5 10.98 6.22 -20.40
C LEU A 5 9.75 6.69 -21.17
N THR A 6 9.58 6.22 -22.40
CA THR A 6 8.38 6.50 -23.22
C THR A 6 7.52 5.26 -23.25
N LEU A 7 6.25 5.38 -22.83
CA LEU A 7 5.28 4.29 -22.80
C LEU A 7 4.15 4.58 -23.76
N THR A 8 3.79 3.60 -24.57
CA THR A 8 2.61 3.66 -25.44
C THR A 8 1.42 3.12 -24.66
N LEU A 9 0.41 3.96 -24.46
CA LEU A 9 -0.79 3.66 -23.67
C LEU A 9 -2.01 4.25 -24.39
N GLU A 10 -3.19 3.73 -24.07
CA GLU A 10 -4.44 4.29 -24.57
C GLU A 10 -4.67 5.73 -24.06
N GLY A 11 -5.27 6.57 -24.91
CA GLY A 11 -5.53 7.98 -24.59
C GLY A 11 -6.41 8.18 -23.35
N ASP A 12 -7.43 7.34 -23.19
CA ASP A 12 -8.37 7.40 -22.07
C ASP A 12 -7.69 7.06 -20.74
N VAL A 13 -6.73 6.14 -20.77
CA VAL A 13 -5.90 5.78 -19.62
C VAL A 13 -5.01 6.96 -19.23
N ILE A 14 -4.41 7.66 -20.20
CA ILE A 14 -3.58 8.84 -19.94
C ILE A 14 -4.41 9.96 -19.29
N LEU A 15 -5.63 10.21 -19.78
CA LEU A 15 -6.53 11.21 -19.22
C LEU A 15 -6.92 10.88 -17.77
N SER A 16 -7.30 9.63 -17.53
CA SER A 16 -7.70 9.14 -16.21
C SER A 16 -6.53 9.25 -15.21
N ALA A 17 -5.33 8.86 -15.64
CA ALA A 17 -4.13 8.93 -14.82
C ALA A 17 -3.72 10.38 -14.51
N LYS A 18 -3.81 11.30 -15.48
CA LYS A 18 -3.56 12.73 -15.24
C LYS A 18 -4.56 13.33 -14.24
N LYS A 19 -5.84 12.97 -14.34
CA LYS A 19 -6.89 13.42 -13.40
C LYS A 19 -6.60 12.92 -11.99
N TYR A 20 -6.24 11.64 -11.85
CA TYR A 20 -5.85 11.05 -10.57
C TYR A 20 -4.61 11.74 -9.98
N ALA A 21 -3.58 11.98 -10.79
CA ALA A 21 -2.35 12.62 -10.34
C ALA A 21 -2.60 14.03 -9.79
N ARG A 22 -3.40 14.85 -10.53
CA ARG A 22 -3.81 16.19 -10.08
C ARG A 22 -4.60 16.16 -8.78
N LYS A 23 -5.57 15.24 -8.65
CA LYS A 23 -6.38 15.10 -7.44
C LYS A 23 -5.54 14.80 -6.20
N ASN A 24 -4.46 14.04 -6.36
CA ASN A 24 -3.56 13.64 -5.28
C ASN A 24 -2.36 14.60 -5.10
N GLY A 25 -2.30 15.72 -5.83
CA GLY A 25 -1.18 16.67 -5.75
C GLY A 25 0.17 16.09 -6.17
N LYS A 26 0.18 15.03 -7.00
CA LYS A 26 1.40 14.35 -7.45
C LYS A 26 1.57 14.46 -8.97
N SER A 27 2.81 14.39 -9.44
CA SER A 27 3.09 14.25 -10.87
C SER A 27 2.80 12.83 -11.34
N LEU A 28 2.35 12.69 -12.59
CA LEU A 28 2.12 11.36 -13.19
C LEU A 28 3.42 10.55 -13.24
N SER A 29 4.54 11.19 -13.59
CA SER A 29 5.87 10.58 -13.58
C SER A 29 6.26 10.06 -12.19
N GLY A 30 5.99 10.83 -11.13
CA GLY A 30 6.30 10.41 -9.76
C GLY A 30 5.46 9.21 -9.29
N ILE A 31 4.20 9.10 -9.75
CA ILE A 31 3.35 7.94 -9.46
C ILE A 31 3.92 6.69 -10.15
N VAL A 32 4.25 6.80 -11.43
CA VAL A 32 4.80 5.68 -12.21
C VAL A 32 6.17 5.26 -11.68
N GLU A 33 7.04 6.21 -11.37
CA GLU A 33 8.36 5.93 -10.78
C GLU A 33 8.23 5.19 -9.44
N ASN A 34 7.33 5.64 -8.56
CA ASN A 34 7.09 4.97 -7.29
C ASN A 34 6.57 3.55 -7.48
N TYR A 35 5.66 3.34 -8.43
CA TYR A 35 5.12 2.02 -8.74
C TYR A 35 6.20 1.06 -9.28
N LEU A 36 7.02 1.53 -10.22
CA LEU A 36 8.14 0.75 -10.76
C LEU A 36 9.16 0.40 -9.67
N LYS A 37 9.44 1.34 -8.74
CA LYS A 37 10.26 1.04 -7.56
C LYS A 37 9.65 -0.05 -6.69
N THR A 38 8.35 0.01 -6.41
CA THR A 38 7.66 -1.04 -5.63
C THR A 38 7.74 -2.41 -6.29
N ILE A 39 7.58 -2.50 -7.62
CA ILE A 39 7.71 -3.77 -8.35
C ILE A 39 9.15 -4.29 -8.30
N ALA A 40 10.14 -3.42 -8.54
CA ALA A 40 11.54 -3.79 -8.51
C ALA A 40 12.01 -4.20 -7.10
N SER A 41 11.46 -3.58 -6.05
CA SER A 41 11.75 -3.93 -4.65
C SER A 41 11.06 -5.22 -4.20
N ALA A 42 9.98 -5.67 -4.84
CA ALA A 42 9.33 -6.94 -4.51
C ALA A 42 10.18 -8.18 -4.88
N THR A 43 11.22 -8.00 -5.71
CA THR A 43 12.22 -9.02 -6.00
C THR A 43 13.25 -9.20 -4.88
N ASP A 44 13.40 -8.20 -3.98
CA ASP A 44 14.14 -8.34 -2.74
C ASP A 44 13.16 -8.78 -1.64
N THR A 45 13.40 -9.95 -1.09
CA THR A 45 12.58 -10.68 -0.11
C THR A 45 12.40 -9.99 1.25
N ASP A 46 12.52 -8.67 1.33
CA ASP A 46 12.27 -7.92 2.54
C ASP A 46 10.92 -7.20 2.42
N VAL A 47 9.90 -7.81 3.03
CA VAL A 47 8.57 -7.21 3.18
C VAL A 47 8.72 -5.99 4.06
N THR A 48 9.15 -4.88 3.46
CA THR A 48 9.24 -3.58 4.10
C THR A 48 7.82 -3.14 4.42
N LEU A 49 7.39 -3.41 5.65
CA LEU A 49 6.12 -2.90 6.15
C LEU A 49 6.08 -1.39 5.87
N SER A 50 4.98 -0.94 5.25
CA SER A 50 4.77 0.49 4.99
C SER A 50 5.08 1.29 6.28
N PRO A 51 5.76 2.45 6.19
CA PRO A 51 6.13 3.25 7.36
C PRO A 51 4.95 3.52 8.29
N LYS A 52 3.73 3.60 7.73
CA LYS A 52 2.49 3.75 8.50
C LYS A 52 2.15 2.52 9.34
N VAL A 53 2.36 1.31 8.81
CA VAL A 53 2.09 0.04 9.50
C VAL A 53 3.21 -0.26 10.50
N SER A 54 4.47 0.04 10.17
CA SER A 54 5.59 -0.06 11.11
C SER A 54 5.38 0.81 12.35
N ARG A 55 4.86 2.04 12.20
CA ARG A 55 4.50 2.90 13.34
C ARG A 55 3.34 2.37 14.20
N LEU A 56 2.51 1.47 13.67
CA LEU A 56 1.41 0.83 14.39
C LEU A 56 1.85 -0.48 15.05
N MET A 57 2.96 -1.06 14.60
CA MET A 57 3.53 -2.26 15.19
C MET A 57 4.00 -1.95 16.62
N GLY A 58 3.51 -2.71 17.60
CA GLY A 58 3.82 -2.49 19.02
C GLY A 58 2.98 -1.40 19.71
N ALA A 59 2.06 -0.73 19.00
CA ALA A 59 1.12 0.20 19.62
C ALA A 59 0.10 -0.50 20.54
N ILE A 60 -0.10 -1.80 20.34
CA ILE A 60 -1.02 -2.62 21.12
C ILE A 60 -0.19 -3.62 21.92
N LYS A 61 -0.36 -3.61 23.25
CA LYS A 61 0.21 -4.61 24.15
C LYS A 61 -0.80 -5.73 24.33
N LEU A 62 -0.47 -6.93 23.86
CA LEU A 62 -1.26 -8.13 24.07
C LEU A 62 -0.70 -8.92 25.25
N PRO A 63 -1.55 -9.61 26.04
CA PRO A 63 -1.10 -10.63 26.98
C PRO A 63 -0.31 -11.73 26.24
N GLU A 64 0.63 -12.39 26.93
CA GLU A 64 1.41 -13.50 26.35
C GLU A 64 0.53 -14.68 25.92
N ASP A 65 -0.63 -14.86 26.56
CA ASP A 65 -1.60 -15.93 26.27
C ASP A 65 -2.78 -15.46 25.39
N PHE A 66 -2.54 -14.46 24.52
CA PHE A 66 -3.60 -13.93 23.66
C PHE A 66 -3.87 -14.84 22.45
N ASP A 67 -4.99 -15.56 22.49
CA ASP A 67 -5.51 -16.29 21.34
C ASP A 67 -6.37 -15.39 20.43
N HIS A 68 -5.73 -14.87 19.38
CA HIS A 68 -6.37 -14.05 18.35
C HIS A 68 -7.62 -14.71 17.73
N LYS A 69 -7.61 -16.04 17.53
CA LYS A 69 -8.72 -16.73 16.85
C LYS A 69 -9.97 -16.76 17.73
N LYS A 70 -9.76 -17.00 19.03
CA LYS A 70 -10.85 -17.04 20.02
C LYS A 70 -11.49 -15.67 20.20
N GLU A 71 -10.68 -14.62 20.33
CA GLU A 71 -11.17 -13.24 20.48
C GLU A 71 -11.90 -12.75 19.22
N LEU A 72 -11.39 -13.10 18.02
CA LEU A 72 -12.08 -12.78 16.77
C LEU A 72 -13.47 -13.43 16.70
N GLY A 73 -13.59 -14.70 17.12
CA GLY A 73 -14.87 -15.41 17.19
C GLY A 73 -15.86 -14.74 18.15
N ASN A 74 -15.39 -14.32 19.33
CA ASN A 74 -16.20 -13.58 20.31
C ASN A 74 -16.71 -12.25 19.75
N ILE A 75 -15.84 -11.46 19.11
CA ILE A 75 -16.21 -10.16 18.52
C ILE A 75 -17.24 -10.33 17.41
N LEU A 76 -17.06 -11.31 16.52
CA LEU A 76 -18.01 -11.59 15.45
C LEU A 76 -19.36 -12.04 16.02
N THR A 77 -19.35 -12.90 17.03
CA THR A 77 -20.57 -13.34 17.71
C THR A 77 -21.32 -12.19 18.39
N GLN A 78 -20.61 -11.24 19.00
CA GLN A 78 -21.24 -10.04 19.57
C GLN A 78 -21.75 -9.08 18.50
N LYS A 79 -21.02 -8.93 17.39
CA LYS A 79 -21.40 -8.01 16.31
C LYS A 79 -22.66 -8.45 15.56
N TYR A 80 -22.85 -9.75 15.39
CA TYR A 80 -23.99 -10.35 14.69
C TYR A 80 -25.03 -10.95 15.65
N LYS A 81 -24.98 -10.54 16.92
CA LYS A 81 -26.06 -10.76 17.89
C LYS A 81 -27.13 -9.70 17.75
#